data_AF-M0NIY5-F1
#
_entry.id   AF-M0NIY5-F1
#
_cell.length_a   1.000
_cell.length_b   1.000
_cell.length_c   1.000
_cell.angle_alpha   90.00
_cell.angle_beta   90.00
_cell.angle_gamma   90.00
#
_symmetry.space_group_name_H-M   'P 1'
#
loop_
_entity.id
_entity.type
_entity.pdbx_description
1 polymer ?
#
loop_
_entity_poly.entity_id
_entity_poly.type
_entity_poly.pdbx_seq_one_letter_code
_entity_poly.pdbx_strand_id
1 'polypeptide(L)' 'MNFSLQQAVLLVLGGLVPAAVFIADRAEVFVAITLVNVLLIWASLRIATGGSLPGIGGDDDAPDHEHA' A
#
# COMPACT_ATOMS: atom_id res chain seq x y z
N MET A 1 -5.48 -6.74 47.88
CA MET A 1 -4.57 -7.45 46.97
C MET A 1 -3.35 -6.58 46.75
N ASN A 2 -2.19 -6.94 47.29
CA ASN A 2 -0.94 -6.24 46.98
C ASN A 2 -0.49 -6.72 45.61
N PHE A 3 -1.01 -6.10 44.55
CA PHE A 3 -0.56 -6.38 43.19
C PHE A 3 0.91 -5.96 43.08
N SER A 4 1.80 -6.93 42.94
CA SER A 4 3.21 -6.64 42.64
C SER A 4 3.28 -5.95 41.27
N LEU A 5 4.15 -4.95 41.15
CA LEU A 5 4.38 -4.25 39.88
C LEU A 5 4.76 -5.24 38.76
N GLN A 6 5.46 -6.33 39.09
CA GLN A 6 5.78 -7.40 38.15
C GLN A 6 4.52 -8.12 37.65
N GLN A 7 3.54 -8.41 38.52
CA GLN A 7 2.28 -9.02 38.10
C GLN A 7 1.45 -8.06 37.25
N ALA A 8 1.46 -6.77 37.55
CA ALA A 8 0.78 -5.78 36.73
C ALA A 8 1.41 -5.67 35.33
N VAL A 9 2.75 -5.68 35.23
CA VAL A 9 3.46 -5.68 33.95
C VAL A 9 3.21 -6.97 33.18
N LEU A 10 3.24 -8.14 33.84
CA LEU A 10 2.94 -9.42 33.19
C LEU A 10 1.49 -9.49 32.70
N LEU A 11 0.55 -8.90 33.42
CA LEU A 11 -0.85 -8.81 33.01
C LEU A 11 -1.00 -7.92 31.76
N VAL A 12 -0.34 -6.76 31.74
CA VAL A 12 -0.34 -5.85 30.58
C VAL A 12 0.32 -6.50 29.38
N LEU A 13 1.50 -7.12 29.54
CA LEU A 13 2.21 -7.82 28.47
C LEU A 13 1.42 -9.03 27.96
N GLY A 14 0.73 -9.75 28.86
CA GLY A 14 -0.13 -10.87 28.51
C GLY A 14 -1.29 -10.49 27.59
N GLY A 15 -1.79 -9.25 27.66
CA GLY A 15 -2.80 -8.73 26.72
C GLY A 15 -2.20 -8.01 25.51
N LEU A 16 -1.13 -7.24 25.71
CA LEU A 16 -0.53 -6.37 24.70
C LEU A 16 0.19 -7.17 23.61
N VAL A 17 0.93 -8.23 23.98
CA VAL A 17 1.70 -9.04 23.02
C VAL A 17 0.77 -9.78 22.04
N PRO A 18 -0.29 -10.49 22.48
CA PRO A 18 -1.24 -11.11 21.55
C PRO A 18 -1.98 -10.11 20.66
N ALA A 19 -2.34 -8.94 21.20
CA ALA A 19 -2.97 -7.88 20.41
C ALA A 19 -2.02 -7.34 19.33
N ALA A 20 -0.75 -7.11 19.68
CA ALA A 20 0.27 -6.68 18.73
C ALA A 20 0.51 -7.72 17.62
N VAL A 21 0.58 -9.01 17.96
CA VAL A 21 0.70 -10.11 16.99
C VAL A 21 -0.52 -10.19 16.07
N PHE A 22 -1.73 -10.05 16.61
CA PHE A 22 -2.97 -10.05 15.84
C PHE A 22 -3.05 -8.86 14.86
N ILE A 23 -2.62 -7.68 15.29
CA ILE A 23 -2.57 -6.49 14.42
C ILE A 23 -1.51 -6.65 13.35
N ALA A 24 -0.32 -7.18 13.69
CA ALA A 24 0.76 -7.42 12.74
C ALA A 24 0.35 -8.44 11.66
N ASP A 25 -0.37 -9.50 12.03
CA ASP A 25 -0.96 -10.47 11.09
C ASP A 25 -1.98 -9.80 10.14
N ARG A 26 -2.83 -8.92 10.68
CA ARG A 26 -3.81 -8.15 9.90
C ARG A 26 -3.22 -6.98 9.10
N ALA A 27 -1.94 -6.67 9.29
CA ALA A 27 -1.28 -5.56 8.61
C ALA A 27 -1.25 -5.77 7.09
N GLU A 28 -1.41 -7.00 6.60
CA GLU A 28 -1.52 -7.34 5.18
C GLU A 28 -2.53 -6.46 4.45
N VAL A 29 -3.70 -6.21 5.03
CA VAL A 29 -4.75 -5.38 4.41
C VAL A 29 -4.29 -3.92 4.30
N PHE A 30 -3.67 -3.39 5.34
CA PHE A 30 -3.17 -2.01 5.33
C PHE A 30 -2.01 -1.85 4.34
N VAL A 31 -1.09 -2.81 4.31
CA VAL A 31 0.02 -2.84 3.34
C VAL A 31 -0.51 -2.89 1.91
N ALA A 32 -1.51 -3.72 1.64
CA ALA A 32 -2.16 -3.79 0.33
C ALA A 32 -2.82 -2.46 -0.06
N ILE A 33 -3.58 -1.84 0.85
CA ILE A 33 -4.19 -0.52 0.63
C ILE A 33 -3.12 0.55 0.37
N THR A 34 -2.03 0.55 1.15
CA THR A 34 -0.92 1.50 0.96
C THR A 34 -0.24 1.28 -0.39
N LEU A 35 0.01 0.03 -0.79
CA LEU A 35 0.61 -0.28 -2.08
C LEU A 35 -0.28 0.18 -3.23
N VAL A 36 -1.58 -0.08 -3.16
CA VAL A 36 -2.56 0.44 -4.13
C VAL A 36 -2.52 1.97 -4.20
N ASN A 37 -2.52 2.66 -3.06
CA ASN A 37 -2.44 4.12 -3.02
C ASN A 37 -1.15 4.66 -3.65
N VAL A 38 0.00 4.04 -3.37
CA VAL A 38 1.29 4.41 -3.96
C VAL A 38 1.25 4.24 -5.48
N LEU A 39 0.70 3.12 -5.98
CA LEU A 39 0.56 2.90 -7.43
C LEU A 39 -0.38 3.91 -8.10
N LEU A 40 -1.50 4.26 -7.44
CA LEU A 40 -2.43 5.28 -7.95
C LEU A 40 -1.78 6.67 -8.01
N ILE A 41 -1.05 7.07 -6.97
CA ILE A 41 -0.32 8.32 -6.94
C ILE A 41 0.77 8.32 -8.03
N TRP A 42 1.53 7.24 -8.16
CA TRP A 42 2.56 7.11 -9.19
C TRP A 42 1.97 7.23 -10.60
N ALA A 43 0.88 6.50 -10.89
CA ALA A 43 0.21 6.56 -12.18
C ALA A 43 -0.34 7.97 -12.46
N SER A 44 -0.96 8.60 -11.47
CA SER A 44 -1.48 9.97 -11.59
C SER A 44 -0.36 10.96 -11.90
N LEU A 45 0.77 10.86 -11.19
CA LEU A 45 1.93 11.71 -11.40
C LEU A 45 2.57 11.45 -12.76
N ARG A 46 2.65 10.19 -13.20
CA ARG A 46 3.19 9.81 -14.51
C ARG A 46 2.36 10.42 -15.65
N ILE A 47 1.04 10.35 -15.56
CA ILE A 47 0.12 10.99 -16.51
C ILE A 47 0.29 12.51 -16.47
N ALA A 48 0.29 13.11 -15.27
CA ALA A 48 0.42 14.56 -15.10
C ALA A 48 1.77 15.12 -15.60
N THR A 49 2.83 14.31 -15.61
CA THR A 49 4.17 14.68 -16.09
C THR A 49 4.40 14.36 -17.57
N GLY A 50 3.35 13.98 -18.32
CA GLY A 50 3.43 13.67 -19.75
C GLY A 50 4.12 12.34 -20.05
N GLY A 51 4.25 11.48 -19.05
CA GLY A 51 4.81 10.15 -19.18
C GLY A 51 3.77 9.14 -19.64
N SER A 52 4.05 8.39 -20.71
CA SER A 52 3.20 7.27 -21.12
C SER A 52 3.23 6.13 -20.09
N LEU A 53 2.07 5.49 -19.89
CA LEU A 53 1.95 4.23 -19.17
C LEU A 53 2.34 3.11 -20.15
N PRO A 54 3.38 2.30 -19.87
CA PRO A 54 3.72 1.17 -20.71
C PRO A 54 2.53 0.18 -20.73
N GLY A 55 1.87 0.06 -21.88
CA GLY A 55 0.72 -0.83 -22.08
C GLY A 55 -0.67 -0.18 -22.19
N ILE A 56 -0.82 1.13 -21.95
CA ILE A 56 -2.09 1.88 -22.16
C ILE A 56 -1.82 3.08 -23.09
N GLY A 57 -1.17 2.81 -24.22
CA GLY A 57 -0.81 3.86 -25.17
C GLY A 57 0.17 3.40 -26.24
N GLY A 58 -0.12 2.25 -26.86
CA GLY A 58 0.56 1.83 -28.09
C GLY A 58 -0.29 2.24 -29.29
N ASP A 59 0.19 3.23 -30.02
CA ASP A 59 0.03 3.45 -31.46
C ASP A 59 -1.39 3.34 -32.05
N ASP A 60 -2.09 4.48 -32.11
CA ASP A 60 -2.70 4.91 -33.37
C ASP A 60 -1.64 5.77 -34.12
N ASP A 61 -0.47 5.17 -34.38
CA ASP A 61 0.37 5.60 -35.50
C ASP A 61 -0.36 5.17 -36.77
N ALA A 62 -1.38 5.95 -37.16
CA ALA A 62 -1.90 5.91 -38.51
C ALA A 62 -0.80 6.46 -39.43
N PRO A 63 -0.23 5.68 -40.35
CA PRO A 63 0.78 6.18 -41.26
C PRO A 63 0.15 7.25 -42.15
N ASP A 64 0.81 8.40 -42.24
CA ASP A 64 0.56 9.44 -43.24
C ASP A 64 0.43 8.80 -44.63
N HIS A 65 -0.80 8.75 -45.15
CA HIS A 65 -1.05 8.48 -46.57
C HIS A 65 -1.24 9.81 -47.29
N GLU A 66 -0.13 10.53 -47.47
CA GLU A 66 0.00 11.55 -48.49
C GLU A 66 0.47 10.84 -49.79
N HIS A 67 -0.40 10.83 -50.80
CA HIS A 67 -0.18 10.63 -52.26
C HIS A 67 -1.19 9.70 -52.95
N ALA A 68 -2.17 10.30 -53.65
CA ALA A 68 -2.50 10.07 -55.07
C ALA A 68 -3.60 11.04 -55.53
#